data_AF-A0A061AGS1-F1
#
_entry.id   AF-A0A061AGS1-F1
#
_cell.length_a   1.000
_cell.length_b   1.000
_cell.length_c   1.000
_cell.angle_alpha   90.00
_cell.angle_beta   90.00
_cell.angle_gamma   90.00
#
_symmetry.space_group_name_H-M   'P 1'
#
loop_
_entity.id
_entity.type
_entity.pdbx_description
1 polymer ?
#
loop_
_entity_poly.entity_id
_entity_poly.type
_entity_poly.pdbx_seq_one_letter_code
_entity_poly.pdbx_strand_id
1 'polypeptide(L)'
;MLKASKILGTISLLIALFMVWFTSDLIIAAQTANDGWLFFGFLIIAIMISIATAILSIPFIIFLIKLKYQQMKYYFYTHIGLVLVLIISITFAVLMLR
;
A
#
# COMPACT_ATOMS: atom_id res chain seq x y z
N MET A 1 -9.85 -23.89 1.50
CA MET A 1 -10.05 -22.42 1.60
C MET A 1 -9.11 -21.73 2.60
N LEU A 2 -8.97 -22.23 3.83
CA LEU A 2 -8.06 -21.62 4.84
C LEU A 2 -6.59 -21.49 4.40
N LYS A 3 -6.02 -22.48 3.69
CA LYS A 3 -4.64 -22.43 3.20
C LYS A 3 -4.42 -21.34 2.14
N ALA A 4 -5.34 -21.21 1.17
CA ALA A 4 -5.27 -20.17 0.13
C ALA A 4 -5.42 -18.75 0.72
N SER A 5 -6.32 -18.58 1.68
CA SER A 5 -6.48 -17.31 2.41
C SER A 5 -5.23 -16.92 3.20
N LYS A 6 -4.55 -17.89 3.84
CA LYS A 6 -3.27 -17.64 4.51
C LYS A 6 -2.18 -17.21 3.54
N ILE A 7 -2.03 -17.90 2.40
CA ILE A 7 -1.03 -17.56 1.38
C ILE A 7 -1.28 -16.14 0.83
N LEU A 8 -2.52 -15.83 0.45
CA LEU A 8 -2.91 -14.49 0.00
C LEU A 8 -2.64 -13.42 1.08
N GLY A 9 -2.93 -13.72 2.34
CA GLY A 9 -2.63 -12.83 3.46
C GLY A 9 -1.13 -12.55 3.62
N THR A 10 -0.29 -13.59 3.54
CA THR A 10 1.17 -13.45 3.60
C THR A 10 1.72 -12.64 2.43
N ILE A 11 1.26 -12.92 1.20
CA ILE A 11 1.69 -12.17 0.01
C ILE A 11 1.29 -10.70 0.15
N SER A 12 0.07 -10.43 0.58
CA SER A 12 -0.43 -9.07 0.77
C SER A 12 0.36 -8.32 1.83
N LEU A 13 0.72 -9.00 2.93
CA LEU A 13 1.56 -8.45 3.98
C LEU A 13 2.97 -8.11 3.48
N LEU A 14 3.59 -9.00 2.70
CA LEU A 14 4.91 -8.76 2.10
C LEU A 14 4.89 -7.57 1.15
N ILE A 15 3.87 -7.46 0.29
CA ILE A 15 3.70 -6.30 -0.59
C ILE A 15 3.54 -5.03 0.23
N ALA A 16 2.71 -5.04 1.28
CA ALA A 16 2.50 -3.89 2.14
C ALA A 16 3.80 -3.45 2.84
N LEU A 17 4.57 -4.39 3.41
CA LEU A 17 5.85 -4.10 4.04
C LEU A 17 6.86 -3.53 3.04
N PHE A 18 6.92 -4.09 1.83
CA PHE A 18 7.79 -3.57 0.77
C PHE A 18 7.41 -2.14 0.38
N MET A 19 6.12 -1.86 0.20
CA MET A 19 5.64 -0.51 -0.13
C MET A 19 5.92 0.49 1.00
N VAL A 20 5.68 0.10 2.27
CA VAL A 20 6.01 0.94 3.44
C VAL A 20 7.49 1.29 3.46
N TRP A 21 8.36 0.28 3.28
CA TRP A 21 9.80 0.47 3.28
C TRP A 21 10.23 1.42 2.16
N PHE A 22 9.75 1.18 0.94
CA PHE A 22 10.13 1.97 -0.23
C PHE A 22 9.59 3.42 -0.15
N THR A 23 8.36 3.63 0.33
CA THR A 23 7.84 4.98 0.63
C THR A 23 8.69 5.69 1.69
N SER A 24 9.10 4.97 2.75
CA SER A 24 9.91 5.56 3.82
C SER A 24 11.28 5.99 3.33
N ASP A 25 11.92 5.18 2.48
CA ASP A 25 13.21 5.49 1.85
C ASP A 25 13.12 6.76 1.00
N LEU A 26 12.08 6.90 0.19
CA LEU A 26 11.83 8.12 -0.60
C LEU A 26 11.59 9.36 0.28
N ILE A 27 10.88 9.22 1.41
CA ILE A 27 10.67 10.33 2.36
C ILE A 27 12.00 10.77 2.97
N ILE A 28 12.87 9.84 3.34
CA ILE A 28 14.19 10.16 3.88
C ILE A 28 15.04 10.84 2.80
N ALA A 29 15.05 10.31 1.57
CA ALA A 29 15.76 10.93 0.45
C ALA A 29 15.28 12.37 0.20
N ALA A 30 13.97 12.60 0.21
CA ALA A 30 13.33 13.90 0.06
C ALA A 30 13.73 14.96 1.10
N GLN A 31 14.02 14.53 2.32
CA GLN A 31 14.49 15.44 3.37
C GLN A 31 15.96 15.83 3.20
N THR A 32 16.75 14.99 2.53
CA THR A 32 18.21 15.18 2.37
C THR A 32 18.60 15.81 1.04
N ALA A 33 17.83 15.53 -0.02
CA ALA A 33 18.09 16.00 -1.37
C ALA A 33 16.89 16.79 -1.87
N ASN A 34 17.09 18.09 -2.13
CA ASN A 34 16.07 18.94 -2.74
C ASN A 34 16.08 18.77 -4.27
N ASP A 35 15.73 17.56 -4.72
CA ASP A 35 15.77 17.16 -6.12
C ASP A 35 14.35 16.91 -6.66
N GLY A 36 13.99 17.59 -7.75
CA GLY A 36 12.73 17.42 -8.46
C GLY A 36 12.51 16.01 -9.03
N TRP A 37 13.57 15.20 -9.18
CA TRP A 37 13.42 13.79 -9.55
C TRP A 37 12.68 12.96 -8.49
N LEU A 38 12.75 13.35 -7.22
CA LEU A 38 12.06 12.64 -6.13
C LEU A 38 10.54 12.77 -6.24
N PHE A 39 10.03 13.89 -6.77
CA PHE A 39 8.61 14.04 -7.07
C PHE A 39 8.10 12.95 -8.02
N PHE A 40 8.85 12.67 -9.11
CA PHE A 40 8.51 11.59 -10.03
C PHE A 40 8.54 10.22 -9.35
N GLY A 41 9.49 10.00 -8.43
CA GLY A 41 9.55 8.80 -7.58
C GLY A 41 8.28 8.59 -6.75
N PHE A 42 7.81 9.62 -6.06
CA PHE A 42 6.56 9.57 -5.30
C PHE A 42 5.31 9.37 -6.18
N LEU A 43 5.30 9.91 -7.39
CA LEU A 43 4.17 9.74 -8.30
C LEU A 43 4.09 8.30 -8.80
N ILE A 44 5.23 7.72 -9.18
CA ILE A 44 5.33 6.31 -9.60
C ILE A 44 4.92 5.39 -8.45
N ILE A 45 5.41 5.62 -7.23
CA ILE A 45 5.06 4.77 -6.09
C ILE A 45 3.57 4.85 -5.76
N ALA A 46 2.97 6.04 -5.84
CA ALA A 46 1.54 6.22 -5.62
C ALA A 46 0.70 5.44 -6.65
N ILE A 47 1.12 5.42 -7.93
CA ILE A 47 0.48 4.60 -8.96
C ILE A 47 0.62 3.11 -8.63
N MET A 48 1.82 2.65 -8.28
CA MET A 48 2.06 1.25 -7.92
C MET A 48 1.23 0.79 -6.72
N ILE A 49 1.16 1.61 -5.66
CA ILE A 49 0.34 1.33 -4.49
C ILE A 49 -1.15 1.33 -4.87
N SER A 50 -1.59 2.25 -5.73
CA SER A 50 -2.98 2.28 -6.21
C SER A 50 -3.36 1.00 -6.96
N ILE A 51 -2.49 0.53 -7.86
CA ILE A 51 -2.69 -0.73 -8.59
C ILE A 51 -2.71 -1.91 -7.63
N ALA A 52 -1.74 -2.00 -6.71
CA ALA A 52 -1.68 -3.08 -5.73
C ALA A 52 -2.93 -3.09 -4.84
N THR A 53 -3.36 -1.92 -4.38
CA THR A 53 -4.57 -1.76 -3.57
C THR A 53 -5.81 -2.19 -4.37
N ALA A 54 -5.97 -1.74 -5.61
CA ALA A 54 -7.10 -2.13 -6.46
C ALA A 54 -7.17 -3.64 -6.72
N ILE A 55 -6.02 -4.28 -6.99
CA ILE A 55 -5.96 -5.74 -7.16
C ILE A 55 -6.36 -6.46 -5.87
N LEU A 56 -5.92 -5.97 -4.70
CA LEU A 56 -6.26 -6.54 -3.40
C LEU A 56 -7.71 -6.23 -2.97
N SER A 57 -8.34 -5.18 -3.50
CA SER A 57 -9.75 -4.87 -3.26
C SER A 57 -10.68 -5.94 -3.83
N ILE A 58 -10.34 -6.59 -4.94
CA ILE A 58 -11.16 -7.64 -5.56
C ILE A 58 -11.38 -8.83 -4.59
N PRO A 59 -10.33 -9.53 -4.13
CA PRO A 59 -10.49 -10.59 -3.15
C PRO A 59 -11.01 -10.05 -1.80
N PHE A 60 -10.70 -8.81 -1.41
CA PHE A 60 -11.28 -8.19 -0.21
C PHE A 60 -12.82 -8.17 -0.27
N ILE A 61 -13.40 -7.66 -1.36
CA ILE A 61 -14.86 -7.58 -1.54
C ILE A 61 -15.48 -8.98 -1.60
N ILE A 62 -14.84 -9.92 -2.31
CA ILE A 62 -15.32 -11.31 -2.40
C ILE A 62 -15.35 -11.95 -1.01
N PHE A 63 -14.30 -11.76 -0.21
CA PHE A 63 -14.25 -12.29 1.15
C PHE A 63 -15.21 -11.56 2.08
N LEU A 64 -15.42 -10.25 1.92
CA LEU A 64 -16.38 -9.46 2.70
C LEU A 64 -17.80 -10.03 2.60
N ILE A 65 -18.21 -10.42 1.39
CA ILE A 65 -19.54 -10.98 1.12
C ILE A 65 -19.67 -12.42 1.65
N LYS A 66 -18.58 -13.19 1.64
CA LYS A 66 -18.63 -14.65 1.89
C LYS A 66 -18.16 -15.10 3.28
N LEU A 67 -17.36 -14.30 4.00
CA LEU A 67 -16.69 -14.71 5.23
C LEU A 67 -17.02 -13.76 6.40
N LYS A 68 -17.01 -14.30 7.63
CA LYS A 68 -17.17 -13.49 8.85
C LYS A 68 -15.91 -12.64 9.08
N TYR A 69 -16.07 -11.42 9.60
CA TYR A 69 -14.98 -10.47 9.89
C TYR A 69 -13.79 -11.10 10.65
N GLN A 70 -14.06 -11.97 11.63
CA GLN A 70 -13.03 -12.66 12.43
C GLN A 70 -12.01 -13.43 11.57
N GLN A 71 -12.41 -13.94 10.40
CA GLN A 71 -11.55 -14.69 9.48
C GLN A 71 -10.78 -13.79 8.50
N MET A 72 -11.13 -12.49 8.43
CA MET A 72 -10.57 -11.52 7.49
C MET A 72 -9.76 -10.41 8.13
N LYS A 73 -9.68 -10.34 9.47
CA LYS A 73 -9.04 -9.24 10.19
C LYS A 73 -7.69 -8.85 9.62
N TYR A 74 -6.80 -9.83 9.41
CA TYR A 74 -5.47 -9.57 8.85
C TYR A 74 -5.53 -8.92 7.47
N TYR A 75 -6.38 -9.44 6.58
CA TYR A 75 -6.52 -8.91 5.23
C TYR A 75 -7.09 -7.49 5.24
N PHE A 76 -8.07 -7.23 6.10
CA PHE A 76 -8.64 -5.91 6.31
C PHE A 76 -7.58 -4.89 6.76
N TYR A 77 -6.78 -5.24 7.78
CA TYR A 77 -5.74 -4.35 8.28
C TYR A 77 -4.64 -4.09 7.26
N THR A 78 -4.21 -5.11 6.50
CA THR A 78 -3.23 -4.92 5.42
C THR A 78 -3.77 -3.99 4.34
N HIS A 79 -5.05 -4.13 3.97
CA HIS A 79 -5.67 -3.28 2.98
C HIS A 79 -5.78 -1.82 3.45
N ILE A 80 -6.24 -1.60 4.69
CA ILE A 80 -6.26 -0.27 5.32
C ILE A 80 -4.85 0.32 5.38
N GLY A 81 -3.84 -0.48 5.74
CA GLY A 81 -2.44 -0.06 5.78
C GLY A 81 -1.94 0.43 4.42
N LEU A 82 -2.21 -0.30 3.34
CA LEU A 82 -1.86 0.12 1.98
C LEU A 82 -2.53 1.43 1.59
N VAL A 83 -3.82 1.61 1.93
CA VAL A 83 -4.54 2.87 1.69
C VAL A 83 -3.89 4.03 2.44
N LEU A 84 -3.46 3.82 3.70
CA LEU A 84 -2.77 4.86 4.46
C LEU A 84 -1.41 5.23 3.83
N VAL A 85 -0.62 4.24 3.39
CA VAL A 85 0.66 4.49 2.71
C VAL A 85 0.45 5.24 1.40
N LEU A 86 -0.63 4.95 0.67
CA LEU A 86 -1.01 5.70 -0.53
C LEU A 86 -1.29 7.17 -0.21
N ILE A 87 -2.12 7.44 0.80
CA ILE A 87 -2.46 8.79 1.23
C ILE A 87 -1.18 9.56 1.62
N ILE A 88 -0.29 8.93 2.39
CA ILE A 88 0.99 9.53 2.79
C ILE A 88 1.85 9.86 1.55
N SER A 89 2.00 8.91 0.63
CA SER A 89 2.81 9.09 -0.58
C SER A 89 2.28 10.23 -1.46
N ILE A 90 0.96 10.32 -1.65
CA ILE A 90 0.32 11.42 -2.40
C ILE A 90 0.50 12.75 -1.67
N THR A 91 0.34 12.78 -0.34
CA THR A 91 0.51 14.01 0.45
C THR A 91 1.92 14.57 0.30
N PHE A 92 2.95 13.72 0.39
CA PHE A 92 4.34 14.12 0.16
C PHE A 92 4.58 14.58 -1.28
N ALA A 93 4.02 13.89 -2.28
CA ALA A 93 4.12 14.33 -3.67
C ALA A 93 3.54 15.73 -3.89
N VAL A 94 2.39 16.03 -3.29
CA VAL A 94 1.75 17.35 -3.36
C VAL A 94 2.57 18.42 -2.63
N LEU A 95 3.19 18.09 -1.50
CA LEU A 95 4.06 19.00 -0.78
C LEU A 95 5.31 19.35 -1.59
N MET A 96 5.88 18.40 -2.34
CA MET A 96 7.05 18.63 -3.21
C MET A 96 6.73 19.43 -4.49
N LEU A 97 5.46 19.55 -4.88
CA LEU A 97 5.05 20.42 -6.00
C LEU A 97 5.04 21.91 -5.65
N ARG A 98 5.11 22.24 -4.35
CA ARG A 98 5.12 23.63 -3.85
C ARG A 98 6.54 24.08 -3.58
#